data_AF-A0A1J4T2B5-F1
#
_entry.id   AF-A0A1J4T2B5-F1
#
_cell.length_a   1.000
_cell.length_b   1.000
_cell.length_c   1.000
_cell.angle_alpha   90.00
_cell.angle_beta   90.00
_cell.angle_gamma   90.00
#
_symmetry.space_group_name_H-M   'P 1'
#
loop_
_entity.id
_entity.type
_entity.pdbx_description
1 polymer ?
#
loop_
_entity_poly.entity_id
_entity_poly.type
_entity_poly.pdbx_seq_one_letter_code
_entity_poly.pdbx_strand_id
1 'polypeptide(L)'
;MPAHIAICRRRRYPRHEARHPWLTRLLNAYHISDTATRADLARETLLRGVPPACGPGCHVCCVGQVLPVSAFEVMGIFWYVAEVLEARKRLAVRANLRAHRPELEAPACPFLVDGTCAVYPVRPFICRQHHVFGRACAMGENLRQERPRDIFNSAHDAARDMAGELFPLFGVAEEDIDWRFESGYVSGRSRDLHSLPLWNIITHMDAAARRKRARNA
;
A
#
# COMPACT_ATOMS: atom_id res chain seq x y z
N MET A 1 -11.56 -20.02 23.99
CA MET A 1 -12.55 -19.07 23.43
C MET A 1 -11.87 -18.38 22.26
N PRO A 2 -12.40 -18.42 21.04
CA PRO A 2 -11.75 -17.75 19.92
C PRO A 2 -11.82 -16.25 20.19
N ALA A 3 -10.66 -15.61 20.28
CA ALA A 3 -10.60 -14.15 20.31
C ALA A 3 -11.36 -13.66 19.08
N HIS A 4 -12.45 -12.92 19.29
CA HIS A 4 -13.15 -12.25 18.19
C HIS A 4 -12.16 -11.28 17.55
N ILE A 5 -11.52 -11.69 16.46
CA ILE A 5 -10.65 -10.83 15.69
C ILE A 5 -11.56 -9.76 15.09
N ALA A 6 -11.45 -8.54 15.62
CA ALA A 6 -12.26 -7.42 15.18
C ALA A 6 -12.01 -7.17 13.69
N ILE A 7 -13.04 -7.40 12.86
CA ILE A 7 -13.01 -7.12 11.43
C ILE A 7 -12.62 -5.65 11.20
N CYS A 8 -11.65 -5.40 10.32
CA CYS A 8 -11.25 -4.04 9.97
C CYS A 8 -12.44 -3.31 9.35
N ARG A 9 -12.69 -2.04 9.70
CA ARG A 9 -13.73 -1.29 8.99
C ARG A 9 -13.22 -0.89 7.61
N ARG A 10 -13.91 -1.30 6.53
CA ARG A 10 -13.61 -0.87 5.16
C ARG A 10 -13.56 0.66 5.07
N ARG A 11 -12.47 1.22 4.55
CA ARG A 11 -12.39 2.66 4.26
C ARG A 11 -13.28 3.00 3.07
N ARG A 12 -13.98 4.14 3.16
CA ARG A 12 -14.94 4.61 2.17
C ARG A 12 -14.72 6.07 1.83
N TYR A 13 -14.96 6.42 0.57
CA TYR A 13 -14.94 7.76 0.00
C TYR A 13 -16.10 7.88 -0.99
N PRO A 14 -17.36 7.95 -0.51
CA PRO A 14 -18.54 7.74 -1.36
C PRO A 14 -18.57 8.59 -2.63
N ARG A 15 -18.23 9.88 -2.53
CA ARG A 15 -18.16 10.80 -3.68
C ARG A 15 -17.11 10.41 -4.72
N HIS A 16 -15.97 9.88 -4.28
CA HIS A 16 -14.89 9.46 -5.18
C HIS A 16 -15.14 8.07 -5.76
N GLU A 17 -15.68 7.15 -4.96
CA GLU A 17 -16.10 5.81 -5.40
C GLU A 17 -17.19 5.89 -6.47
N ALA A 18 -18.16 6.82 -6.33
CA ALA A 18 -19.17 7.07 -7.36
C ALA A 18 -18.58 7.58 -8.69
N ARG A 19 -17.49 8.36 -8.63
CA ARG A 19 -16.83 8.91 -9.84
C ARG A 19 -15.82 7.92 -10.45
N HIS A 20 -15.35 6.96 -9.68
CA HIS A 20 -14.28 6.03 -10.06
C HIS A 20 -14.66 4.60 -9.64
N PRO A 21 -15.39 3.84 -10.48
CA PRO A 21 -15.78 2.48 -10.15
C PRO A 21 -14.61 1.55 -9.78
N TRP A 22 -13.44 1.76 -10.41
CA TRP A 22 -12.21 1.03 -10.09
C TRP A 22 -11.74 1.23 -8.63
N LEU A 23 -12.03 2.39 -8.03
CA LEU A 23 -11.64 2.70 -6.66
C LEU A 23 -12.38 1.81 -5.66
N THR A 24 -13.64 1.50 -5.93
CA THR A 24 -14.45 0.63 -5.07
C THR A 24 -13.84 -0.76 -4.93
N ARG A 25 -13.42 -1.36 -6.06
CA ARG A 25 -12.75 -2.67 -6.11
C ARG A 25 -11.39 -2.63 -5.42
N LEU A 26 -10.58 -1.60 -5.68
CA LEU A 26 -9.27 -1.45 -5.01
C LEU A 26 -9.41 -1.33 -3.48
N LEU A 27 -10.37 -0.53 -3.00
CA LEU A 27 -10.64 -0.38 -1.57
C LEU A 27 -11.22 -1.65 -0.92
N ASN A 28 -11.96 -2.46 -1.67
CA ASN A 28 -12.35 -3.81 -1.24
C ASN A 28 -11.13 -4.69 -1.04
N ALA A 29 -10.25 -4.77 -2.04
CA ALA A 29 -9.04 -5.58 -1.96
C ALA A 29 -8.15 -5.16 -0.79
N TYR A 30 -7.99 -3.85 -0.54
CA TYR A 30 -7.29 -3.36 0.66
C TYR A 30 -7.99 -3.76 1.96
N HIS A 31 -9.32 -3.72 2.01
CA HIS A 31 -10.06 -4.13 3.19
C HIS A 31 -9.93 -5.64 3.48
N ILE A 32 -9.97 -6.47 2.44
CA ILE A 32 -9.71 -7.91 2.54
C ILE A 32 -8.30 -8.13 3.10
N SER A 33 -7.29 -7.50 2.49
CA SER A 33 -5.89 -7.56 2.92
C SER A 33 -5.69 -7.13 4.38
N ASP A 34 -6.27 -5.99 4.78
CA ASP A 34 -6.15 -5.45 6.14
C ASP A 34 -6.86 -6.36 7.17
N THR A 35 -7.99 -6.97 6.81
CA THR A 35 -8.75 -7.88 7.70
C THR A 35 -7.99 -9.19 7.90
N ALA A 36 -7.52 -9.81 6.81
CA ALA A 36 -6.71 -11.02 6.86
C ALA A 36 -5.39 -10.77 7.60
N THR A 37 -4.72 -9.65 7.32
CA THR A 37 -3.50 -9.24 8.03
C THR A 37 -3.70 -9.16 9.53
N ARG A 38 -4.79 -8.55 9.99
CA ARG A 38 -5.08 -8.47 11.43
C ARG A 38 -5.30 -9.85 12.05
N ALA A 39 -6.01 -10.73 11.34
CA ALA A 39 -6.23 -12.09 11.80
C ALA A 39 -4.92 -12.88 11.90
N ASP A 40 -4.07 -12.76 10.89
CA ASP A 40 -2.79 -13.47 10.80
C ASP A 40 -1.82 -12.98 11.86
N LEU A 41 -1.71 -11.66 12.07
CA LEU A 41 -0.89 -11.09 13.13
C LEU A 41 -1.35 -11.52 14.52
N ALA A 42 -2.66 -11.62 14.75
CA ALA A 42 -3.19 -12.10 16.02
C ALA A 42 -2.79 -13.57 16.25
N ARG A 43 -2.92 -14.43 15.24
CA ARG A 43 -2.48 -15.83 15.32
C ARG A 43 -0.97 -15.94 15.54
N GLU A 44 -0.19 -15.21 14.75
CA GLU A 44 1.27 -15.24 14.80
C GLU A 44 1.81 -14.70 16.13
N THR A 45 1.16 -13.68 16.69
CA THR A 45 1.50 -13.15 18.03
C THR A 45 1.31 -14.22 19.11
N LEU A 46 0.23 -15.01 19.04
CA LEU A 46 0.00 -16.11 19.98
C LEU A 46 1.05 -17.22 19.80
N LEU A 47 1.42 -17.54 18.56
CA LEU A 47 2.42 -18.57 18.26
C LEU A 47 3.83 -18.16 18.71
N ARG A 48 4.23 -16.91 18.49
CA ARG A 48 5.56 -16.40 18.84
C ARG A 48 5.67 -15.92 20.28
N GLY A 49 4.55 -15.67 20.96
CA GLY A 49 4.52 -15.07 22.29
C GLY A 49 4.97 -13.60 22.35
N VAL A 50 5.17 -12.95 21.20
CA VAL A 50 5.57 -11.55 21.08
C VAL A 50 4.78 -10.87 19.95
N PRO A 51 4.36 -9.60 20.11
CA PRO A 51 3.70 -8.87 19.05
C PRO A 51 4.68 -8.46 17.93
N PRO A 52 4.20 -8.03 16.76
CA PRO A 52 5.06 -7.41 15.77
C PRO A 52 5.71 -6.13 16.36
N ALA A 53 6.98 -5.90 16.04
CA ALA A 53 7.70 -4.68 16.37
C ALA A 53 7.26 -3.48 15.51
N CYS A 54 6.51 -3.74 14.44
CA CYS A 54 5.93 -2.71 13.60
C CYS A 54 4.82 -1.94 14.33
N GLY A 55 4.92 -0.61 14.32
CA GLY A 55 3.89 0.28 14.87
C GLY A 55 3.90 1.64 14.17
N PRO A 56 3.00 2.56 14.55
CA PRO A 56 3.02 3.93 14.08
C PRO A 56 4.41 4.56 14.27
N GLY A 57 4.95 5.17 13.22
CA GLY A 57 6.29 5.77 13.24
C GLY A 57 7.44 4.81 12.89
N CYS A 58 7.19 3.50 12.79
CA CYS A 58 8.17 2.58 12.21
C CYS A 58 8.24 2.79 10.69
N HIS A 59 9.39 3.24 10.19
CA HIS A 59 9.58 3.60 8.79
C HIS A 59 10.91 3.09 8.20
N VAL A 60 11.56 2.12 8.85
CA VAL A 60 12.80 1.52 8.33
C VAL A 60 12.56 0.92 6.95
N CYS A 61 11.45 0.19 6.73
CA CYS A 61 11.12 -0.36 5.41
C CYS A 61 10.73 0.71 4.37
N CYS A 62 10.47 1.96 4.79
CA CYS A 62 10.24 3.08 3.87
C CYS A 62 11.55 3.63 3.30
N VAL A 63 12.70 3.16 3.78
CA VAL A 63 14.03 3.54 3.29
C VAL A 63 14.72 2.27 2.81
N GLY A 64 15.07 2.21 1.53
CA GLY A 64 15.89 1.12 1.01
C GLY A 64 15.21 -0.23 0.86
N GLN A 65 13.92 -0.25 0.51
CA GLN A 65 13.23 -1.46 0.10
C GLN A 65 12.67 -1.29 -1.32
N VAL A 66 12.75 -2.38 -2.10
CA VAL A 66 12.00 -2.52 -3.35
C VAL A 66 10.53 -2.72 -3.00
N LEU A 67 9.65 -1.94 -3.62
CA LEU A 67 8.21 -1.98 -3.34
C LEU A 67 7.46 -2.34 -4.62
N PRO A 68 7.23 -3.64 -4.89
CA PRO A 68 6.41 -4.06 -6.01
C PRO A 68 4.98 -3.51 -5.87
N VAL A 69 4.53 -2.79 -6.89
CA VAL A 69 3.19 -2.22 -6.98
C VAL A 69 2.54 -2.55 -8.32
N SER A 70 1.25 -2.82 -8.28
CA SER A 70 0.42 -2.95 -9.47
C SER A 70 -0.06 -1.60 -10.00
N ALA A 71 -0.52 -1.56 -11.25
CA ALA A 71 -1.03 -0.34 -11.87
C ALA A 71 -2.17 0.32 -11.08
N PHE A 72 -3.09 -0.48 -10.52
CA PHE A 72 -4.22 0.06 -9.75
C PHE A 72 -3.81 0.60 -8.38
N GLU A 73 -2.79 0.03 -7.73
CA GLU A 73 -2.23 0.63 -6.51
C GLU A 73 -1.59 1.99 -6.80
N VAL A 74 -0.86 2.10 -7.91
CA VAL A 74 -0.30 3.38 -8.38
C VAL A 74 -1.42 4.38 -8.64
N MET A 75 -2.47 3.99 -9.36
CA MET A 75 -3.65 4.85 -9.59
C MET A 75 -4.31 5.29 -8.27
N GLY A 76 -4.44 4.39 -7.30
CA GLY A 76 -4.96 4.69 -5.96
C GLY A 76 -4.12 5.71 -5.21
N ILE A 77 -2.79 5.57 -5.25
CA ILE A 77 -1.85 6.55 -4.66
C ILE A 77 -1.98 7.91 -5.34
N PHE A 78 -2.00 7.95 -6.68
CA PHE A 78 -2.10 9.18 -7.47
C PHE A 78 -3.40 9.93 -7.14
N TRP A 79 -4.53 9.21 -7.13
CA TRP A 79 -5.82 9.75 -6.73
C TRP A 79 -5.78 10.32 -5.31
N TYR A 80 -5.25 9.56 -4.34
CA TYR A 80 -5.26 9.96 -2.94
C TYR A 80 -4.43 11.23 -2.70
N VAL A 81 -3.23 11.30 -3.27
CA VAL A 81 -2.35 12.48 -3.16
C VAL A 81 -2.97 13.71 -3.82
N ALA A 82 -3.53 13.54 -5.01
CA ALA A 82 -4.11 14.65 -5.77
C ALA A 82 -5.40 15.19 -5.12
N GLU A 83 -6.27 14.31 -4.62
CA GLU A 83 -7.65 14.69 -4.30
C GLU A 83 -8.03 14.61 -2.82
N VAL A 84 -7.36 13.77 -2.03
CA VAL A 84 -7.78 13.47 -0.65
C VAL A 84 -6.80 14.02 0.38
N LEU A 85 -5.50 13.94 0.11
CA LEU A 85 -4.44 14.25 1.08
C LEU A 85 -4.57 15.68 1.64
N GLU A 86 -4.28 15.89 2.91
CA GLU A 86 -4.36 17.24 3.51
C GLU A 86 -3.28 18.18 2.94
N ALA A 87 -3.49 19.50 3.03
CA ALA A 87 -2.62 20.50 2.40
C ALA A 87 -1.14 20.39 2.84
N ARG A 88 -0.89 20.25 4.15
CA ARG A 88 0.47 20.12 4.71
C ARG A 88 1.19 18.89 4.18
N LYS A 89 0.59 17.69 4.33
CA LYS A 89 1.18 16.45 3.81
C LYS A 89 1.34 16.47 2.30
N ARG A 90 0.39 17.06 1.57
CA ARG A 90 0.48 17.21 0.11
C ARG A 90 1.68 18.07 -0.29
N LEU A 91 1.97 19.15 0.42
CA LEU A 91 3.15 19.98 0.17
C LEU A 91 4.44 19.22 0.45
N ALA A 92 4.53 18.50 1.57
CA ALA A 92 5.67 17.67 1.92
C ALA A 92 5.91 16.56 0.88
N VAL A 93 4.87 15.82 0.51
CA VAL A 93 4.94 14.81 -0.57
C VAL A 93 5.38 15.45 -1.89
N ARG A 94 4.90 16.64 -2.25
CA ARG A 94 5.36 17.35 -3.47
C ARG A 94 6.85 17.65 -3.43
N ALA A 95 7.38 18.09 -2.28
CA ALA A 95 8.80 18.35 -2.11
C ALA A 95 9.62 17.06 -2.23
N ASN A 96 9.20 15.99 -1.54
CA ASN A 96 9.85 14.68 -1.62
C ASN A 96 9.84 14.13 -3.04
N LEU A 97 8.73 14.21 -3.77
CA LEU A 97 8.62 13.75 -5.16
C LEU A 97 9.58 14.50 -6.11
N ARG A 98 9.85 15.78 -5.87
CA ARG A 98 10.84 16.56 -6.63
C ARG A 98 12.27 16.18 -6.29
N ALA A 99 12.51 15.81 -5.03
CA ALA A 99 13.81 15.38 -4.53
C ALA A 99 14.07 13.88 -4.72
N HIS A 100 13.09 13.10 -5.20
CA HIS A 100 13.18 11.66 -5.36
C HIS A 100 14.28 11.31 -6.37
N ARG A 101 15.18 10.42 -5.95
CA ARG A 101 16.35 9.98 -6.72
C ARG A 101 16.22 8.48 -7.01
N PRO A 102 15.45 8.07 -8.04
CA PRO A 102 15.23 6.66 -8.36
C PRO A 102 16.51 5.89 -8.71
N GLU A 103 17.58 6.60 -9.08
CA GLU A 103 18.89 6.06 -9.38
C GLU A 103 19.68 5.56 -8.16
N LEU A 104 19.26 5.91 -6.94
CA LEU A 104 19.87 5.37 -5.73
C LEU A 104 19.46 3.90 -5.56
N GLU A 105 20.36 3.09 -5.03
CA GLU A 105 20.10 1.67 -4.75
C GLU A 105 18.98 1.46 -3.71
N ALA A 106 18.72 2.49 -2.90
CA ALA A 106 17.83 2.44 -1.75
C ALA A 106 17.14 3.79 -1.49
N PRO A 107 16.34 4.33 -2.44
CA PRO A 107 15.76 5.66 -2.26
C PRO A 107 14.72 5.65 -1.14
N ALA A 108 14.64 6.76 -0.40
CA ALA A 108 13.58 6.96 0.56
C ALA A 108 12.23 7.08 -0.16
N CYS A 109 11.21 6.43 0.39
CA CYS A 109 9.85 6.51 -0.15
C CYS A 109 9.36 7.96 -0.13
N PRO A 110 8.91 8.53 -1.27
CA PRO A 110 8.52 9.94 -1.33
C PRO A 110 7.24 10.25 -0.52
N PHE A 111 6.51 9.22 -0.09
CA PHE A 111 5.34 9.36 0.76
C PHE A 111 5.65 9.34 2.26
N LEU A 112 6.91 9.17 2.66
CA LEU A 112 7.34 9.30 4.04
C LEU A 112 7.37 10.78 4.44
N VAL A 113 6.50 11.17 5.38
CA VAL A 113 6.39 12.54 5.89
C VAL A 113 6.36 12.47 7.42
N ASP A 114 7.29 13.18 8.07
CA ASP A 114 7.40 13.25 9.54
C ASP A 114 7.42 11.84 10.18
N GLY A 115 8.17 10.90 9.59
CA GLY A 115 8.28 9.51 10.09
C GLY A 115 7.04 8.63 9.85
N THR A 116 6.03 9.13 9.12
CA THR A 116 4.78 8.41 8.86
C THR A 116 4.42 8.37 7.38
N CYS A 117 3.69 7.34 6.96
CA CYS A 117 3.24 7.23 5.57
C CYS A 117 2.07 8.20 5.30
N ALA A 118 2.30 9.22 4.47
CA ALA A 118 1.27 10.18 4.08
C ALA A 118 0.11 9.53 3.33
N VAL A 119 0.36 8.42 2.63
CA VAL A 119 -0.63 7.66 1.87
C VAL A 119 -1.04 6.36 2.55
N TYR A 120 -0.84 6.23 3.88
CA TYR A 120 -1.14 5.02 4.66
C TYR A 120 -2.45 4.30 4.27
N PRO A 121 -3.57 5.02 4.05
CA PRO A 121 -4.85 4.38 3.73
C PRO A 121 -4.92 3.72 2.34
N VAL A 122 -4.03 4.11 1.43
CA VAL A 122 -3.84 3.52 0.09
C VAL A 122 -2.42 2.99 -0.08
N ARG A 123 -1.73 2.65 1.02
CA ARG A 123 -0.39 2.06 0.94
C ARG A 123 -0.44 0.74 0.14
N PRO A 124 0.62 0.39 -0.59
CA PRO A 124 0.67 -0.87 -1.35
C PRO A 124 0.42 -2.13 -0.52
N PHE A 125 -0.05 -3.20 -1.16
CA PHE A 125 -0.25 -4.52 -0.55
C PHE A 125 1.03 -5.03 0.12
N ILE A 126 2.18 -4.90 -0.54
CA ILE A 126 3.46 -5.30 0.05
C ILE A 126 3.72 -4.57 1.39
N CYS A 127 3.37 -3.28 1.49
CA CYS A 127 3.50 -2.51 2.73
C CYS A 127 2.41 -2.82 3.77
N ARG A 128 1.26 -3.37 3.35
CA ARG A 128 0.17 -3.79 4.24
C ARG A 128 0.43 -5.14 4.88
N GLN A 129 1.11 -6.02 4.14
CA GLN A 129 1.28 -7.42 4.49
C GLN A 129 2.63 -7.68 5.16
N HIS A 130 3.62 -6.83 4.94
CA HIS A 130 4.94 -6.98 5.52
C HIS A 130 5.00 -6.49 6.97
N HIS A 131 5.35 -7.39 7.87
CA HIS A 131 5.55 -7.12 9.30
C HIS A 131 6.84 -7.77 9.78
N VAL A 132 7.35 -7.24 10.90
CA VAL A 132 8.58 -7.70 11.52
C VAL A 132 8.29 -7.95 13.00
N PHE A 133 8.61 -9.14 13.48
CA PHE A 133 8.51 -9.55 14.88
C PHE A 133 9.85 -9.32 15.62
N GLY A 134 9.87 -9.59 16.93
CA GLY A 134 11.07 -9.44 17.75
C GLY A 134 11.34 -7.98 18.10
N ARG A 135 12.56 -7.49 17.84
CA ARG A 135 12.95 -6.12 18.18
C ARG A 135 12.57 -5.10 17.10
N ALA A 136 12.45 -3.84 17.51
CA ALA A 136 12.30 -2.71 16.61
C ALA A 136 13.42 -2.68 15.56
N CYS A 137 13.05 -2.30 14.33
CA CYS A 137 14.01 -2.18 13.24
C CYS A 137 14.92 -0.96 13.47
N ALA A 138 16.21 -1.12 13.16
CA ALA A 138 17.19 -0.03 13.17
C ALA A 138 17.33 0.58 11.76
N MET A 139 17.71 1.86 11.68
CA MET A 139 18.01 2.48 10.38
C MET A 139 19.23 1.81 9.74
N GLY A 140 19.13 1.54 8.44
CA GLY A 140 20.18 0.83 7.68
C GLY A 140 20.16 -0.68 7.81
N GLU A 141 19.26 -1.25 8.64
CA GLU A 141 19.14 -2.69 8.81
C GLU A 141 18.61 -3.38 7.54
N ASN A 142 19.30 -4.42 7.07
CA ASN A 142 18.81 -5.31 6.03
C ASN A 142 18.17 -6.54 6.66
N LEU A 143 16.86 -6.47 6.90
CA LEU A 143 16.09 -7.51 7.56
C LEU A 143 16.20 -8.89 6.88
N ARG A 144 16.35 -8.94 5.55
CA ARG A 144 16.46 -10.21 4.81
C ARG A 144 17.79 -10.93 5.05
N GLN A 145 18.84 -10.16 5.35
CA GLN A 145 20.18 -10.69 5.62
C GLN A 145 20.37 -10.93 7.12
N GLU A 146 19.98 -9.96 7.94
CA GLU A 146 20.29 -9.96 9.38
C GLU A 146 19.32 -10.80 10.21
N ARG A 147 18.03 -10.78 9.89
CA ARG A 147 17.00 -11.50 10.68
C ARG A 147 15.80 -11.94 9.84
N PRO A 148 16.00 -12.78 8.80
CA PRO A 148 14.93 -13.19 7.90
C PRO A 148 13.76 -13.91 8.58
N ARG A 149 14.00 -14.57 9.72
CA ARG A 149 12.94 -15.25 10.51
C ARG A 149 11.98 -14.29 11.21
N ASP A 150 12.40 -13.05 11.42
CA ASP A 150 11.55 -12.02 12.03
C ASP A 150 10.56 -11.44 11.02
N ILE A 151 10.82 -11.60 9.72
CA ILE A 151 9.92 -11.17 8.66
C ILE A 151 8.70 -12.09 8.63
N PHE A 152 7.53 -11.49 8.72
CA PHE A 152 6.24 -12.14 8.57
C PHE A 152 5.44 -11.41 7.51
N ASN A 153 5.13 -12.10 6.42
CA ASN A 153 4.21 -11.60 5.41
C ASN A 153 2.83 -12.21 5.71
N SER A 154 1.82 -11.36 5.79
CA SER A 154 0.45 -11.76 6.15
C SER A 154 -0.49 -11.79 4.94
N ALA A 155 -1.72 -12.22 5.16
CA ALA A 155 -2.80 -12.30 4.21
C ALA A 155 -2.50 -13.19 2.99
N HIS A 156 -1.67 -14.22 3.17
CA HIS A 156 -1.38 -15.21 2.12
C HIS A 156 -2.66 -15.95 1.69
N ASP A 157 -3.47 -16.38 2.65
CA ASP A 157 -4.70 -17.15 2.38
C ASP A 157 -5.81 -16.29 1.76
N ALA A 158 -5.74 -14.97 1.92
CA ALA A 158 -6.70 -14.02 1.35
C ALA A 158 -6.34 -13.55 -0.06
N ALA A 159 -5.23 -14.03 -0.62
CA ALA A 159 -4.73 -13.58 -1.92
C ALA A 159 -5.72 -13.88 -3.06
N ARG A 160 -6.46 -14.99 -2.97
CA ARG A 160 -7.53 -15.35 -3.90
C ARG A 160 -8.72 -14.38 -3.84
N ASP A 161 -9.20 -14.06 -2.65
CA ASP A 161 -10.31 -13.10 -2.48
C ASP A 161 -9.92 -11.70 -2.97
N MET A 162 -8.68 -11.29 -2.73
CA MET A 162 -8.15 -10.05 -3.30
C MET A 162 -8.09 -10.10 -4.83
N ALA A 163 -7.71 -11.23 -5.42
CA ALA A 163 -7.69 -11.41 -6.87
C ALA A 163 -9.11 -11.24 -7.47
N GLY A 164 -10.15 -11.75 -6.80
CA GLY A 164 -11.55 -11.55 -7.18
C GLY A 164 -11.97 -10.08 -7.31
N GLU A 165 -11.36 -9.20 -6.52
CA GLU A 165 -11.59 -7.75 -6.61
C GLU A 165 -10.69 -7.07 -7.64
N LEU A 166 -9.43 -7.49 -7.75
CA LEU A 166 -8.42 -6.82 -8.56
C LEU A 166 -8.48 -7.23 -10.04
N PHE A 167 -8.72 -8.50 -10.35
CA PHE A 167 -8.62 -9.05 -11.71
C PHE A 167 -9.62 -8.44 -12.68
N PRO A 168 -10.88 -8.16 -12.29
CA PRO A 168 -11.81 -7.41 -13.14
C PRO A 168 -11.27 -6.03 -13.57
N LEU A 169 -10.42 -5.40 -12.75
CA LEU A 169 -9.80 -4.13 -13.11
C LEU A 169 -8.80 -4.27 -14.27
N PHE A 170 -8.17 -5.44 -14.41
CA PHE A 170 -7.28 -5.76 -15.52
C PHE A 170 -8.02 -6.34 -16.74
N GLY A 171 -9.36 -6.37 -16.72
CA GLY A 171 -10.17 -6.94 -17.81
C GLY A 171 -10.10 -8.47 -17.88
N VAL A 172 -9.73 -9.14 -16.78
CA VAL A 172 -9.77 -10.59 -16.67
C VAL A 172 -11.22 -11.04 -16.42
N ALA A 173 -11.68 -12.02 -17.18
CA ALA A 173 -13.00 -12.62 -17.03
C ALA A 173 -13.09 -13.44 -15.73
N GLU A 174 -14.29 -13.59 -15.17
CA GLU A 174 -14.47 -14.21 -13.84
C GLU A 174 -14.06 -15.69 -13.84
N GLU A 175 -14.36 -16.39 -14.93
CA GLU A 175 -13.98 -17.78 -15.19
C GLU A 175 -12.46 -18.00 -15.29
N ASP A 176 -11.69 -16.95 -15.59
CA ASP A 176 -10.24 -17.03 -15.75
C ASP A 176 -9.47 -16.71 -14.46
N ILE A 177 -10.15 -16.28 -13.39
CA ILE A 177 -9.49 -15.73 -12.20
C ILE A 177 -8.54 -16.74 -11.56
N ASP A 178 -8.95 -18.00 -11.47
CA ASP A 178 -8.17 -19.03 -10.79
C ASP A 178 -6.85 -19.30 -11.51
N TRP A 179 -6.94 -19.58 -12.82
CA TRP A 179 -5.78 -19.81 -13.65
C TRP A 179 -4.85 -18.59 -13.70
N ARG A 180 -5.42 -17.38 -13.77
CA ARG A 180 -4.63 -16.12 -13.74
C ARG A 180 -3.94 -15.91 -12.40
N PHE A 181 -4.54 -16.35 -11.30
CA PHE A 181 -3.95 -16.24 -9.98
C PHE A 181 -2.78 -17.21 -9.84
N GLU A 182 -2.98 -18.47 -10.21
CA GLU A 182 -1.96 -19.53 -10.15
C GLU A 182 -0.78 -19.24 -11.06
N SER A 183 -1.01 -18.62 -12.23
CA SER A 183 0.05 -18.20 -13.16
C SER A 183 0.82 -16.94 -12.72
N GLY A 184 0.46 -16.33 -11.58
CA GLY A 184 1.12 -15.11 -11.10
C GLY A 184 0.85 -13.88 -11.97
N TYR A 185 -0.34 -13.78 -12.58
CA TYR A 185 -0.67 -12.73 -13.55
C TYR A 185 -0.40 -11.29 -13.05
N VAL A 186 -0.75 -11.01 -11.78
CA VAL A 186 -0.56 -9.69 -11.16
C VAL A 186 0.87 -9.49 -10.71
N SER A 187 1.50 -10.46 -10.05
CA SER A 187 2.89 -10.36 -9.60
C SER A 187 3.85 -10.17 -10.77
N GLY A 188 3.61 -10.85 -11.90
CA GLY A 188 4.37 -10.67 -13.15
C GLY A 188 4.18 -9.30 -13.83
N ARG A 189 3.21 -8.49 -13.39
CA ARG A 189 2.94 -7.13 -13.90
C ARG A 189 3.29 -6.03 -12.90
N SER A 190 3.69 -6.39 -11.68
CA SER A 190 4.13 -5.43 -10.68
C SER A 190 5.44 -4.78 -11.10
N ARG A 191 5.60 -3.51 -10.76
CA ARG A 191 6.83 -2.74 -10.96
C ARG A 191 7.30 -2.20 -9.62
N ASP A 192 8.60 -1.99 -9.47
CA ASP A 192 9.11 -1.29 -8.30
C ASP A 192 8.60 0.16 -8.29
N LEU A 193 7.90 0.55 -7.21
CA LEU A 193 7.33 1.87 -7.02
C LEU A 193 8.36 2.98 -7.25
N HIS A 194 9.59 2.79 -6.76
CA HIS A 194 10.63 3.81 -6.81
C HIS A 194 11.17 4.03 -8.23
N SER A 195 11.09 3.01 -9.11
CA SER A 195 11.46 3.10 -10.52
C SER A 195 10.41 3.76 -11.42
N LEU A 196 9.18 3.96 -10.93
CA LEU A 196 8.11 4.59 -11.70
C LEU A 196 8.36 6.10 -11.88
N PRO A 197 7.80 6.74 -12.92
CA PRO A 197 7.87 8.19 -13.10
C PRO A 197 6.95 8.90 -12.09
N LEU A 198 7.32 8.88 -10.81
CA LEU A 198 6.52 9.40 -9.70
C LEU A 198 6.28 10.91 -9.79
N TRP A 199 7.11 11.64 -10.54
CA TRP A 199 6.90 13.07 -10.83
C TRP A 199 5.53 13.34 -11.49
N ASN A 200 4.95 12.36 -12.20
CA ASN A 200 3.60 12.47 -12.79
C ASN A 200 2.53 12.76 -11.73
N ILE A 201 2.73 12.35 -10.48
CA ILE A 201 1.81 12.66 -9.37
C ILE A 201 1.65 14.18 -9.23
N ILE A 202 2.72 14.95 -9.42
CA ILE A 202 2.69 16.42 -9.34
C ILE A 202 1.76 16.99 -10.43
N THR A 203 1.82 16.45 -11.65
CA THR A 203 0.91 16.82 -12.74
C THR A 203 -0.55 16.57 -12.37
N HIS A 204 -0.85 15.42 -11.75
CA HIS A 204 -2.20 15.11 -11.27
C HIS A 204 -2.65 16.02 -10.13
N MET A 205 -1.75 16.39 -9.22
CA MET A 205 -2.01 17.37 -8.15
C MET A 205 -2.39 18.74 -8.72
N ASP A 206 -1.62 19.23 -9.70
CA ASP A 206 -1.86 20.54 -10.30
C ASP A 206 -3.17 20.55 -11.11
N ALA A 207 -3.48 19.46 -11.82
CA ALA A 207 -4.75 19.31 -12.52
C ALA A 207 -5.95 19.27 -11.56
N ALA A 208 -5.84 18.56 -10.43
CA ALA A 208 -6.88 18.53 -9.40
C ALA A 208 -7.11 19.92 -8.78
N ALA A 209 -6.03 20.66 -8.50
CA ALA A 209 -6.10 22.03 -7.98
C ALA A 209 -6.79 22.99 -8.97
N ARG A 210 -6.52 22.88 -10.28
CA ARG A 210 -7.24 23.64 -11.32
C ARG A 210 -8.74 23.34 -11.33
N ARG A 211 -9.12 22.06 -11.31
CA ARG A 211 -10.54 21.63 -11.24
C ARG A 211 -11.25 22.10 -9.97
N LYS A 212 -10.54 22.18 -8.84
CA LYS A 212 -11.12 22.69 -7.58
C LYS A 212 -11.36 24.20 -7.66
N ARG A 213 -10.42 24.97 -8.22
CA ARG A 213 -10.59 26.41 -8.45
C ARG A 213 -11.75 26.71 -9.40
N ALA A 214 -11.85 26.00 -10.53
CA ALA A 214 -12.92 26.19 -11.50
C ALA A 214 -14.33 25.83 -10.98
N ARG A 215 -14.46 25.02 -9.94
CA ARG A 215 -15.76 24.70 -9.30
C ARG A 215 -16.17 25.69 -8.21
N ASN A 216 -15.22 26.51 -7.75
CA ASN A 216 -15.40 27.47 -6.66
C ASN A 216 -15.37 28.92 -7.15
N ALA A 217 -15.11 29.13 -8.44
CA ALA A 217 -15.22 30.40 -9.14
C ALA A 217 -16.60 30.46 -9.79
#